data_AF-A0A525C179-F1
#
_entry.id   AF-A0A525C179-F1
#
_cell.length_a   1.000
_cell.length_b   1.000
_cell.length_c   1.000
_cell.angle_alpha   90.00
_cell.angle_beta   90.00
_cell.angle_gamma   90.00
#
_symmetry.space_group_name_H-M   'P 1'
#
loop_
_entity.id
_entity.type
_entity.pdbx_description
1 polymer ?
#
loop_
_entity_poly.entity_id
_entity_poly.type
_entity_poly.pdbx_seq_one_letter_code
_entity_poly.pdbx_strand_id
1 'polypeptide(L)'
;MIDGEFYKDHNREEYNEAYQKLERSEESLAQFLQTMPDQPRHAPTDNRMVIDDMDARARRIVDDVLGSLRMLANIIDGILFGEVGGRFDTIANLGQINGRANKVYLQQLERVLKEIGQARDWLAEALDLEGVKTRA
;
A
#
# COMPACT_ATOMS: atom_id res chain seq x y z
N MET A 1 -25.46 -25.73 10.78
CA MET A 1 -24.11 -25.20 10.99
C MET A 1 -23.75 -24.47 9.72
N ILE A 2 -23.66 -23.15 9.76
CA ILE A 2 -23.24 -22.35 8.60
C ILE A 2 -21.73 -22.30 8.74
N ASP A 3 -21.07 -23.20 8.01
CA ASP A 3 -19.63 -23.29 7.94
C ASP A 3 -19.07 -21.94 7.49
N GLY A 4 -18.29 -21.32 8.37
CA GLY A 4 -17.51 -20.12 8.10
C GLY A 4 -16.35 -20.34 7.11
N GLU A 5 -16.51 -21.25 6.15
CA GLU A 5 -15.54 -21.54 5.09
C GLU A 5 -15.55 -20.48 3.98
N PHE A 6 -16.52 -19.56 4.01
CA PHE A 6 -16.65 -18.46 3.04
C PHE A 6 -15.74 -17.26 3.34
N TYR A 7 -14.57 -17.47 3.97
CA TYR A 7 -13.45 -16.52 3.93
C TYR A 7 -12.76 -16.56 2.56
N LYS A 8 -13.59 -16.42 1.51
CA LYS A 8 -13.35 -16.51 0.07
C LYS A 8 -11.87 -16.42 -0.28
N ASP A 9 -11.28 -17.52 -0.76
CA ASP A 9 -9.87 -17.63 -1.18
C ASP A 9 -9.38 -16.40 -1.94
N HIS A 10 -10.22 -15.83 -2.79
CA HIS A 10 -9.95 -14.60 -3.54
C HIS A 10 -9.55 -13.37 -2.69
N ASN A 11 -10.22 -13.10 -1.56
CA ASN A 11 -9.88 -11.95 -0.71
C ASN A 11 -8.56 -12.19 0.02
N ARG A 12 -8.31 -13.44 0.41
CA ARG A 12 -7.04 -13.86 1.00
C ARG A 12 -5.92 -13.80 -0.03
N GLU A 13 -6.17 -14.20 -1.28
CA GLU A 13 -5.26 -14.06 -2.41
C GLU A 13 -4.94 -12.59 -2.69
N GLU A 14 -5.95 -11.72 -2.80
CA GLU A 14 -5.76 -10.28 -2.99
C GLU A 14 -4.97 -9.64 -1.85
N TYR A 15 -5.26 -10.00 -0.59
CA TYR A 15 -4.49 -9.55 0.56
C TYR A 15 -3.03 -10.03 0.48
N ASN A 16 -2.82 -11.32 0.25
CA ASN A 16 -1.48 -11.91 0.16
C ASN A 16 -0.69 -11.28 -0.99
N GLU A 17 -1.33 -11.04 -2.13
CA GLU A 17 -0.73 -10.40 -3.28
C GLU A 17 -0.34 -8.95 -2.96
N ALA A 18 -1.23 -8.17 -2.35
CA ALA A 18 -0.96 -6.79 -1.93
C ALA A 18 0.19 -6.72 -0.92
N TYR A 19 0.18 -7.62 0.06
CA TYR A 19 1.22 -7.72 1.09
C TYR A 19 2.57 -8.11 0.48
N GLN A 20 2.61 -9.14 -0.37
CA GLN A 20 3.84 -9.56 -1.06
C GLN A 20 4.38 -8.46 -1.98
N LYS A 21 3.50 -7.70 -2.65
CA LYS A 21 3.91 -6.55 -3.46
C LYS A 21 4.53 -5.45 -2.60
N LEU A 22 3.97 -5.18 -1.43
CA LEU A 22 4.54 -4.22 -0.49
C LEU A 22 5.93 -4.67 0.01
N GLU A 23 6.07 -5.93 0.39
CA GLU A 23 7.34 -6.54 0.82
C GLU A 23 8.41 -6.46 -0.29
N ARG A 24 8.07 -6.81 -1.53
CA ARG A 24 8.97 -6.66 -2.69
C ARG A 24 9.32 -5.19 -2.98
N SER A 25 8.42 -4.27 -2.68
CA SER A 25 8.67 -2.84 -2.86
C SER A 25 9.68 -2.32 -1.85
N GLU A 26 9.68 -2.85 -0.62
CA GLU A 26 10.71 -2.56 0.38
C GLU A 26 12.10 -3.03 -0.08
N GLU A 27 12.18 -4.26 -0.59
CA GLU A 27 13.43 -4.80 -1.17
C GLU A 27 13.91 -3.95 -2.36
N SER A 28 12.98 -3.57 -3.25
CA SER A 28 13.28 -2.76 -4.43
C SER A 28 13.76 -1.36 -4.05
N LEU A 29 13.16 -0.75 -3.03
CA LEU A 29 13.59 0.52 -2.47
C LEU A 29 14.99 0.42 -1.86
N ALA A 30 15.26 -0.62 -1.06
CA ALA A 30 16.56 -0.84 -0.46
C ALA A 30 17.65 -0.99 -1.53
N GLN A 31 17.39 -1.78 -2.58
CA GLN A 31 18.30 -1.93 -3.72
C GLN A 31 18.50 -0.62 -4.48
N PHE A 32 17.43 0.14 -4.71
CA PHE A 32 17.52 1.43 -5.38
C PHE A 32 18.37 2.43 -4.59
N LEU A 33 18.19 2.51 -3.27
CA LEU A 33 18.99 3.37 -2.40
C LEU A 33 20.47 2.99 -2.40
N GLN A 34 20.82 1.70 -2.52
CA GLN A 34 22.22 1.27 -2.69
C GLN A 34 22.82 1.70 -4.02
N THR A 35 21.99 1.91 -5.05
CA THR A 35 22.45 2.44 -6.34
C THR A 35 22.53 3.96 -6.36
N MET A 36 22.05 4.65 -5.32
CA MET A 36 22.20 6.09 -5.21
C MET A 36 23.63 6.48 -4.82
N PRO A 37 24.20 7.53 -5.42
CA PRO A 37 25.48 8.05 -5.00
C PRO A 37 25.41 8.67 -3.59
N ASP A 38 26.41 8.39 -2.74
CA ASP A 38 26.52 8.88 -1.34
C ASP A 38 26.53 10.41 -1.19
N GLN A 39 26.74 11.17 -2.28
CA GLN A 39 26.63 12.62 -2.30
C GLN A 39 25.99 13.12 -3.60
N PRO A 40 25.05 14.09 -3.54
CA PRO A 40 24.60 14.84 -4.70
C PRO A 40 25.66 15.89 -5.05
N ARG A 41 26.89 15.49 -5.37
CA ARG A 41 27.96 16.41 -5.76
C ARG A 41 28.75 15.87 -6.95
N HIS A 42 28.53 16.58 -8.06
CA HIS A 42 29.29 16.53 -9.31
C HIS A 42 29.11 15.24 -10.13
N ALA A 43 27.86 14.91 -10.46
CA ALA A 43 27.64 14.28 -11.76
C ALA A 43 28.09 15.31 -12.82
N PRO A 44 29.05 14.99 -13.70
CA PRO A 44 29.27 15.79 -14.89
C PRO A 44 27.92 15.86 -15.62
N THR A 45 27.64 17.00 -16.24
CA THR A 45 26.43 17.34 -17.00
C THR A 45 26.06 16.35 -18.13
N ASP A 46 26.80 15.25 -18.26
CA ASP A 46 26.83 14.33 -19.39
C ASP A 46 26.07 13.01 -19.16
N ASN A 47 25.54 12.77 -17.95
CA ASN A 47 24.81 11.53 -17.64
C ASN A 47 23.31 11.74 -17.42
N ARG A 48 22.70 12.60 -18.23
CA ARG A 48 21.25 12.87 -18.24
C ARG A 48 20.43 11.57 -18.34
N MET A 49 20.86 10.63 -19.18
CA MET A 49 20.23 9.30 -19.29
C MET A 49 20.23 8.51 -17.97
N VAL A 50 21.28 8.63 -17.15
CA VAL A 50 21.35 7.92 -15.86
C VAL A 50 20.42 8.57 -14.84
N ILE A 51 20.36 9.90 -14.82
CA ILE A 51 19.44 10.65 -13.96
C ILE A 51 17.99 10.34 -14.33
N ASP A 52 17.65 10.36 -15.63
CA ASP A 52 16.31 10.07 -16.13
C ASP A 52 15.91 8.60 -15.84
N ASP A 53 16.83 7.64 -15.95
CA ASP A 53 16.56 6.24 -15.57
C ASP A 53 16.34 6.08 -14.07
N MET A 54 17.16 6.74 -13.24
CA MET A 54 17.00 6.72 -11.79
C MET A 54 15.67 7.33 -11.35
N ASP A 55 15.27 8.44 -11.96
CA ASP A 55 13.98 9.10 -11.74
C ASP A 55 12.81 8.18 -12.13
N ALA A 56 12.87 7.58 -13.33
CA ALA A 56 11.86 6.65 -13.79
C ALA A 56 11.76 5.38 -12.91
N ARG A 57 12.88 4.92 -12.34
CA ARG A 57 12.91 3.80 -11.39
C ARG A 57 12.34 4.18 -10.03
N ALA A 58 12.69 5.35 -9.51
CA ALA A 58 12.11 5.89 -8.26
C ALA A 58 10.59 6.02 -8.39
N ARG A 59 10.12 6.61 -9.49
CA ARG A 59 8.69 6.79 -9.77
C ARG A 59 7.94 5.47 -9.79
N ARG A 60 8.49 4.45 -10.48
CA ARG A 60 7.91 3.10 -10.52
C ARG A 60 7.77 2.49 -9.13
N ILE A 61 8.81 2.58 -8.29
CA ILE A 61 8.78 2.06 -6.92
C ILE A 61 7.68 2.75 -6.11
N VAL A 62 7.59 4.09 -6.20
CA VAL A 62 6.55 4.84 -5.46
C VAL A 62 5.14 4.51 -5.97
N ASP A 63 4.94 4.39 -7.28
CA ASP A 63 3.66 4.00 -7.87
C ASP A 63 3.23 2.59 -7.42
N ASP A 64 4.17 1.64 -7.36
CA ASP A 64 3.93 0.27 -6.88
C ASP A 64 3.56 0.24 -5.39
N VAL A 65 4.25 1.03 -4.55
CA VAL A 65 3.92 1.19 -3.13
C VAL A 65 2.52 1.81 -2.96
N LEU A 66 2.22 2.88 -3.70
CA LEU A 66 0.90 3.52 -3.68
C LEU A 66 -0.22 2.56 -4.11
N GLY A 67 0.03 1.75 -5.14
CA GLY A 67 -0.89 0.71 -5.59
C GLY A 67 -1.18 -0.32 -4.49
N SER A 68 -0.11 -0.82 -3.86
CA SER A 68 -0.20 -1.79 -2.75
C SER A 68 -0.96 -1.23 -1.55
N LEU A 69 -0.64 0.01 -1.13
CA LEU A 69 -1.33 0.68 -0.02
C LEU A 69 -2.82 0.91 -0.32
N ARG A 70 -3.17 1.29 -1.56
CA ARG A 70 -4.58 1.44 -1.98
C ARG A 70 -5.33 0.11 -1.92
N MET A 71 -4.72 -0.98 -2.39
CA MET A 71 -5.34 -2.31 -2.34
C MET A 71 -5.57 -2.76 -0.90
N LEU A 72 -4.57 -2.61 -0.02
CA LEU A 72 -4.71 -2.94 1.40
C LEU A 72 -5.79 -2.09 2.09
N ALA A 73 -5.83 -0.78 1.81
CA ALA A 73 -6.86 0.10 2.33
C ALA A 73 -8.26 -0.36 1.90
N ASN A 74 -8.46 -0.69 0.62
CA ASN A 74 -9.75 -1.17 0.11
C ASN A 74 -10.19 -2.49 0.75
N ILE A 75 -9.26 -3.41 0.99
CA ILE A 75 -9.54 -4.68 1.66
C ILE A 75 -9.98 -4.43 3.10
N ILE A 76 -9.23 -3.62 3.86
CA ILE A 76 -9.53 -3.34 5.26
C ILE A 76 -10.83 -2.53 5.40
N ASP A 77 -11.03 -1.53 4.54
CA ASP A 77 -12.26 -0.72 4.49
C ASP A 77 -13.48 -1.62 4.21
N GLY A 78 -13.35 -2.52 3.23
CA GLY A 78 -14.38 -3.49 2.92
C GLY A 78 -14.67 -4.47 4.05
N ILE A 79 -13.65 -4.90 4.79
CA ILE A 79 -13.79 -5.74 6.00
C ILE A 79 -14.55 -5.00 7.11
N LEU A 80 -14.27 -3.71 7.31
CA LEU A 80 -14.82 -2.88 8.39
C LEU A 80 -16.23 -2.37 8.08
N PHE A 81 -16.48 -1.95 6.84
CA PHE A 81 -17.65 -1.15 6.45
C PHE A 81 -18.44 -1.73 5.28
N GLY A 82 -18.05 -2.90 4.74
CA GLY A 82 -18.74 -3.53 3.61
C GLY A 82 -20.21 -3.84 3.90
N GLU A 83 -21.06 -3.65 2.88
CA GLU A 83 -22.47 -4.06 2.92
C GLU A 83 -22.62 -5.58 2.83
N VAL A 84 -23.68 -6.14 3.43
CA VAL A 84 -24.03 -7.56 3.32
C VAL A 84 -24.22 -7.94 1.84
N GLY A 85 -23.39 -8.87 1.34
CA GLY A 85 -23.34 -9.30 -0.06
C GLY A 85 -22.33 -8.56 -0.95
N GLY A 86 -21.60 -7.57 -0.43
CA GLY A 86 -20.57 -6.83 -1.17
C GLY A 86 -19.27 -7.61 -1.44
N ARG A 87 -18.36 -7.05 -2.24
CA ARG A 87 -17.06 -7.67 -2.61
C ARG A 87 -16.22 -8.05 -1.39
N PHE A 88 -16.27 -7.24 -0.34
CA PHE A 88 -15.50 -7.40 0.89
C PHE A 88 -16.36 -7.64 2.14
N ASP A 89 -17.64 -8.02 1.97
CA ASP A 89 -18.57 -8.37 3.05
C ASP A 89 -18.00 -9.50 3.92
N THR A 90 -17.26 -9.19 4.99
CA THR A 90 -16.60 -10.28 5.71
C THR A 90 -16.37 -10.13 7.21
N ILE A 91 -16.51 -8.99 7.90
CA ILE A 91 -16.39 -8.99 9.38
C ILE A 91 -17.43 -8.15 10.13
N ALA A 92 -18.08 -7.16 9.51
CA ALA A 92 -19.19 -6.43 10.14
C ALA A 92 -20.32 -7.38 10.64
N ASN A 93 -20.53 -8.50 9.94
CA ASN A 93 -21.51 -9.54 10.31
C ASN A 93 -21.01 -10.57 11.35
N LEU A 94 -19.72 -10.58 11.70
CA LEU A 94 -19.15 -11.48 12.71
C LEU A 94 -19.31 -10.97 14.16
N GLY A 95 -20.18 -9.99 14.38
CA GLY A 95 -20.65 -9.59 15.71
C GLY A 95 -21.14 -10.77 16.58
N GLN A 96 -21.42 -11.94 15.98
CA GLN A 96 -21.78 -13.17 16.68
C GLN A 96 -20.61 -14.02 17.21
N ILE A 97 -19.36 -13.80 16.77
CA ILE A 97 -18.22 -14.64 17.16
C ILE A 97 -17.27 -13.82 18.06
N ASN A 98 -17.33 -14.07 19.37
CA ASN A 98 -16.36 -13.62 20.40
C ASN A 98 -16.30 -12.12 20.81
N GLY A 99 -17.42 -11.39 20.76
CA GLY A 99 -17.71 -10.16 21.56
C GLY A 99 -16.55 -9.18 21.83
N ARG A 100 -15.73 -9.45 22.86
CA ARG A 100 -14.62 -8.58 23.29
C ARG A 100 -13.37 -8.69 22.40
N ALA A 101 -13.03 -9.88 21.92
CA ALA A 101 -11.88 -10.08 21.04
C ALA A 101 -12.13 -9.45 19.65
N ASN A 102 -13.37 -9.57 19.17
CA ASN A 102 -13.78 -8.95 17.91
C ASN A 102 -13.68 -7.42 17.97
N LYS A 103 -14.09 -6.79 19.08
CA LYS A 103 -13.97 -5.34 19.27
C LYS A 103 -12.52 -4.84 19.22
N VAL A 104 -11.59 -5.55 19.88
CA VAL A 104 -10.16 -5.18 19.86
C VAL A 104 -9.58 -5.33 18.46
N TYR A 105 -9.93 -6.40 17.76
CA TYR A 105 -9.49 -6.65 16.40
C TYR A 105 -9.98 -5.58 15.41
N LEU A 106 -11.26 -5.20 15.48
CA LEU A 106 -11.82 -4.11 14.66
C LEU A 106 -11.11 -2.78 14.93
N GLN A 107 -10.81 -2.45 16.19
CA GLN A 107 -10.05 -1.24 16.53
C GLN A 107 -8.62 -1.26 15.98
N GLN A 108 -7.98 -2.44 15.93
CA GLN A 108 -6.67 -2.59 15.31
C GLN A 108 -6.74 -2.38 13.80
N LEU A 109 -7.75 -2.94 13.14
CA LEU A 109 -7.97 -2.74 11.71
C LEU A 109 -8.26 -1.27 11.36
N GLU A 110 -9.08 -0.57 12.13
CA GLU A 110 -9.33 0.87 11.97
C GLU A 110 -8.03 1.68 12.07
N ARG A 111 -7.18 1.33 13.04
CA ARG A 111 -5.87 1.97 13.21
C ARG A 111 -4.96 1.74 12.00
N VAL A 112 -4.87 0.49 11.53
CA VAL A 112 -4.06 0.14 10.36
C VAL A 112 -4.59 0.86 9.11
N LEU A 113 -5.91 0.90 8.91
CA LEU A 113 -6.53 1.63 7.80
C LEU A 113 -6.16 3.11 7.82
N LYS A 114 -6.18 3.73 9.00
CA LYS A 114 -5.76 5.13 9.17
C LYS A 114 -4.28 5.34 8.84
N GLU A 115 -3.40 4.47 9.34
CA GLU A 115 -1.95 4.55 9.10
C GLU A 115 -1.62 4.36 7.60
N ILE A 116 -2.25 3.39 6.94
CA ILE A 116 -2.13 3.17 5.49
C ILE A 116 -2.64 4.37 4.69
N GLY A 117 -3.80 4.93 5.08
CA GLY A 117 -4.37 6.12 4.44
C GLY A 117 -3.42 7.32 4.52
N GLN A 118 -2.85 7.58 5.69
CA GLN A 118 -1.88 8.66 5.89
C GLN A 118 -0.61 8.47 5.05
N ALA A 119 -0.04 7.26 5.06
CA ALA A 119 1.15 6.95 4.27
C ALA A 119 0.89 7.14 2.76
N ARG A 120 -0.26 6.69 2.27
CA ARG A 120 -0.69 6.88 0.88
C ARG A 120 -0.81 8.36 0.53
N ASP A 121 -1.44 9.15 1.40
CA ASP A 121 -1.69 10.58 1.13
C ASP A 121 -0.36 11.36 1.11
N TRP A 122 0.57 11.08 2.02
CA TRP A 122 1.91 11.69 2.00
C TRP A 122 2.71 11.33 0.74
N LEU A 123 2.66 10.07 0.31
CA LEU A 123 3.34 9.64 -0.91
C LEU A 123 2.72 10.28 -2.17
N ALA A 124 1.39 10.39 -2.23
CA ALA A 124 0.71 11.06 -3.33
C ALA A 124 1.06 12.56 -3.38
N GLU A 125 1.05 13.25 -2.25
CA GLU A 125 1.45 14.66 -2.16
C GLU A 125 2.90 14.87 -2.59
N ALA A 126 3.82 13.99 -2.19
CA ALA A 126 5.22 14.04 -2.60
C ALA A 126 5.38 13.93 -4.13
N LEU A 127 4.64 13.01 -4.77
CA LEU A 127 4.64 12.84 -6.23
C LEU A 127 4.04 14.03 -6.99
N ASP A 128 3.00 14.65 -6.43
CA ASP A 128 2.37 15.83 -7.01
C ASP A 128 3.30 17.05 -6.94
N LEU A 129 3.98 17.26 -5.80
CA LEU A 129 4.98 18.32 -5.63
C LEU A 129 6.16 18.17 -6.59
N GLU A 130 6.62 16.94 -6.83
CA GLU A 130 7.62 16.62 -7.83
C GLU A 130 7.14 16.99 -9.24
N GLY A 131 5.92 16.56 -9.61
CA GLY A 131 5.34 16.86 -10.92
C GLY A 131 5.13 18.37 -11.19
N VAL A 132 4.88 19.16 -10.15
CA VAL A 132 4.81 20.62 -10.24
C VAL A 132 6.18 21.24 -10.49
N LYS A 133 7.25 20.74 -9.85
CA LYS A 133 8.63 21.24 -10.04
C LYS A 133 9.18 20.93 -11.44
N THR A 134 8.80 19.82 -12.06
CA THR A 134 9.29 19.45 -13.41
C THR A 134 8.66 20.30 -14.53
N ARG A 135 7.57 21.04 -14.24
CA ARG A 135 6.85 21.89 -15.21
C ARG A 135 7.14 23.39 -15.07
N ALA A 136 7.85 23.81 -14.02
CA ALA A 136 8.21 25.21 -13.74
C ALA A 136 9.64 25.52 -14.22
#